data_AF-A0A2D4FVR1-F1
#
_entry.id   AF-A0A2D4FVR1-F1
#
_cell.length_a   1.000
_cell.length_b   1.000
_cell.length_c   1.000
_cell.angle_alpha   90.00
_cell.angle_beta   90.00
_cell.angle_gamma   90.00
#
_symmetry.space_group_name_H-M   'P 1'
#
loop_
_entity.id
_entity.type
_entity.pdbx_description
1 polymer ?
#
loop_
_entity_poly.entity_id
_entity_poly.type
_entity_poly.pdbx_seq_one_letter_code
_entity_poly.pdbx_strand_id
1 'polypeptide(L)'
;GAVELKGSVARQISNHELLLTQLLLDNALTDLRPEEIVALLSCTVCQVRTQVEPQLPSVLQKGIEHIRSVAEQIALLQRKCGLQESVEDFVEQYKFGLVEVVYEWARGMPFAEIARLTDVQEGIIVRCIQRLDETCREMRYAARV
;
A
#
# COMPACT_ATOMS: atom_id res chain seq x y z
N GLY A 1 2.05 -10.10 -27.79
CA GLY A 1 1.69 -8.71 -28.11
C GLY A 1 2.82 -7.80 -27.68
N ALA A 2 2.93 -6.60 -28.26
CA ALA A 2 3.90 -5.61 -27.81
C ALA A 2 3.57 -5.16 -26.37
N VAL A 3 4.59 -4.90 -25.56
CA VAL A 3 4.42 -4.42 -24.18
C VAL A 3 4.07 -2.94 -24.22
N GLU A 4 2.90 -2.58 -23.68
CA GLU A 4 2.48 -1.18 -23.52
C GLU A 4 3.16 -0.53 -22.30
N LEU A 5 3.13 0.80 -22.20
CA LEU A 5 3.75 1.56 -21.10
C LEU A 5 3.37 1.01 -19.71
N LYS A 6 2.09 0.68 -19.51
CA LYS A 6 1.60 0.08 -18.25
C LYS A 6 2.31 -1.24 -17.92
N GLY A 7 2.58 -2.08 -18.92
CA GLY A 7 3.30 -3.32 -18.75
C GLY A 7 4.80 -3.12 -18.47
N SER A 8 5.40 -2.06 -19.04
CA SER A 8 6.79 -1.69 -18.76
C SER A 8 6.98 -1.17 -17.33
N VAL A 9 6.03 -0.39 -16.81
CA VAL A 9 5.99 0.10 -15.42
C VAL A 9 5.76 -1.06 -14.45
N ALA A 10 4.75 -1.91 -14.70
CA ALA A 10 4.44 -3.05 -13.85
C ALA A 10 5.61 -4.04 -13.70
N ARG A 11 6.44 -4.19 -14.74
CA ARG A 11 7.63 -5.05 -14.70
C ARG A 11 8.65 -4.64 -13.63
N GLN A 12 8.63 -3.39 -13.18
CA GLN A 12 9.54 -2.91 -12.14
C GLN A 12 9.05 -3.19 -10.71
N ILE A 13 7.83 -3.72 -10.56
CA ILE A 13 7.18 -3.94 -9.27
C ILE A 13 7.01 -5.45 -9.07
N SER A 14 7.52 -5.97 -7.96
CA SER A 14 7.56 -7.43 -7.74
C SER A 14 6.31 -7.97 -7.02
N ASN A 15 5.62 -7.13 -6.24
CA ASN A 15 4.43 -7.51 -5.47
C ASN A 15 3.32 -6.48 -5.68
N HIS A 16 2.07 -6.95 -5.79
CA HIS A 16 0.90 -6.09 -5.97
C HIS A 16 1.04 -5.10 -7.14
N GLU A 17 1.67 -5.56 -8.22
CA GLU A 17 2.08 -4.76 -9.37
C GLU A 17 0.90 -4.08 -10.06
N LEU A 18 -0.27 -4.74 -10.12
CA LEU A 18 -1.48 -4.18 -10.72
C LEU A 18 -1.97 -2.96 -9.94
N LEU A 19 -2.09 -3.08 -8.61
CA LEU A 19 -2.53 -1.98 -7.76
C LEU A 19 -1.52 -0.83 -7.80
N LEU A 20 -0.24 -1.11 -7.55
CA LEU A 20 0.80 -0.09 -7.47
C LEU A 20 1.00 0.63 -8.81
N THR A 21 0.91 -0.08 -9.93
CA THR A 21 0.96 0.53 -11.26
C THR A 21 -0.26 1.42 -11.49
N GLN A 22 -1.46 0.98 -11.12
CA GLN A 22 -2.67 1.78 -11.30
C GLN A 22 -2.61 3.07 -10.46
N LEU A 23 -2.18 3.00 -9.20
CA LEU A 23 -2.00 4.17 -8.33
C LEU A 23 -0.97 5.16 -8.89
N LEU A 24 0.13 4.67 -9.49
CA LEU A 24 1.12 5.52 -10.15
C LEU A 24 0.54 6.23 -11.38
N LEU A 25 -0.19 5.50 -12.22
CA LEU A 25 -0.76 6.04 -13.47
C LEU A 25 -1.91 7.02 -13.23
N ASP A 26 -2.66 6.83 -12.15
CA ASP A 26 -3.74 7.74 -11.75
C ASP A 26 -3.21 8.98 -11.01
N ASN A 27 -1.89 9.12 -10.89
CA ASN A 27 -1.24 10.20 -10.14
C ASN A 27 -1.70 10.29 -8.68
N ALA A 28 -2.20 9.18 -8.10
CA ALA A 28 -2.83 9.13 -6.78
C ALA A 28 -1.90 9.54 -5.63
N LEU A 29 -0.58 9.53 -5.87
CA LEU A 29 0.45 9.85 -4.89
C LEU A 29 1.04 11.26 -5.04
N THR A 30 0.66 12.01 -6.09
CA THR A 30 1.37 13.25 -6.49
C THR A 30 1.21 14.39 -5.47
N ASP A 31 0.02 14.52 -4.89
CA ASP A 31 -0.30 15.61 -3.96
C ASP A 31 -0.06 15.22 -2.49
N LEU A 32 0.47 14.02 -2.23
CA LEU A 32 0.71 13.50 -0.90
C LEU A 32 2.12 13.81 -0.42
N ARG A 33 2.26 14.03 0.88
CA ARG A 33 3.56 14.17 1.54
C ARG A 33 4.28 12.83 1.62
N PRO A 34 5.62 12.80 1.69
CA PRO A 34 6.37 11.55 1.78
C PRO A 34 5.88 10.62 2.89
N GLU A 35 5.53 11.16 4.06
CA GLU A 35 5.05 10.40 5.21
C GLU A 35 3.66 9.78 4.93
N GLU A 36 2.83 10.46 4.15
CA GLU A 36 1.50 9.98 3.76
C GLU A 36 1.61 8.87 2.70
N ILE A 37 2.52 9.04 1.74
CA ILE A 37 2.77 8.03 0.69
C ILE A 37 3.24 6.72 1.34
N VAL A 38 4.28 6.77 2.19
CA VAL A 38 4.80 5.55 2.83
C VAL A 38 3.78 4.91 3.75
N ALA A 39 2.98 5.71 4.47
CA ALA A 39 1.90 5.20 5.30
C ALA A 39 0.85 4.44 4.49
N LEU A 40 0.41 4.97 3.35
CA LEU A 40 -0.55 4.29 2.48
C LEU A 40 0.03 3.03 1.84
N LEU A 41 1.27 3.10 1.35
CA LEU A 41 1.95 1.96 0.74
C LEU A 41 2.22 0.82 1.74
N SER A 42 2.23 1.08 3.05
CA SER A 42 2.36 0.02 4.05
C SER A 42 1.29 -1.08 3.90
N CYS A 43 0.14 -0.79 3.27
CA CYS A 43 -0.91 -1.77 3.07
C CYS A 43 -0.54 -2.92 2.11
N THR A 44 0.48 -2.74 1.25
CA THR A 44 0.93 -3.77 0.29
C THR A 44 2.00 -4.70 0.88
N VAL A 45 2.57 -4.35 2.04
CA VAL A 45 3.62 -5.15 2.70
C VAL A 45 3.20 -5.66 4.08
N CYS A 46 2.23 -5.00 4.71
CA CYS A 46 1.63 -5.43 5.96
C CYS A 46 0.82 -6.72 5.75
N GLN A 47 1.02 -7.70 6.63
CA GLN A 47 0.33 -9.01 6.57
C GLN A 47 -0.53 -9.28 7.80
N VAL A 48 -0.62 -8.33 8.73
CA VAL A 48 -1.31 -8.50 10.01
C VAL A 48 -2.58 -7.67 10.08
N ARG A 49 -3.59 -8.24 10.75
CA ARG A 49 -4.76 -7.50 11.21
C ARG A 49 -4.48 -7.00 12.62
N THR A 50 -4.86 -5.78 12.92
CA THR A 50 -4.84 -5.19 14.27
C THR A 50 -6.27 -5.05 14.76
N GLN A 51 -6.47 -5.17 16.06
CA GLN A 51 -7.75 -4.83 16.70
C GLN A 51 -7.79 -3.38 17.19
N VAL A 52 -6.65 -2.68 17.14
CA VAL A 52 -6.55 -1.27 17.51
C VAL A 52 -7.08 -0.42 16.35
N GLU A 53 -8.04 0.45 16.66
CA GLU A 53 -8.58 1.39 15.69
C GLU A 53 -7.62 2.58 15.52
N PRO A 54 -7.11 2.83 14.29
CA PRO A 54 -6.06 3.81 14.09
C PRO A 54 -6.60 5.25 14.10
N GLN A 55 -5.82 6.18 14.63
CA GLN A 55 -6.13 7.62 14.61
C GLN A 55 -5.50 8.28 13.39
N LEU A 56 -6.23 8.26 12.27
CA LEU A 56 -5.71 8.73 10.99
C LEU A 56 -6.18 10.16 10.65
N PRO A 57 -5.30 11.04 10.15
CA PRO A 57 -5.69 12.25 9.45
C PRO A 57 -6.63 11.98 8.26
N SER A 58 -7.50 12.94 7.94
CA SER A 58 -8.49 12.81 6.86
C SER A 58 -7.88 12.49 5.49
N VAL A 59 -6.66 12.98 5.22
CA VAL A 59 -5.92 12.66 3.99
C VAL A 59 -5.60 11.16 3.88
N LEU A 60 -5.20 10.52 4.98
CA LEU A 60 -4.91 9.08 5.00
C LEU A 60 -6.19 8.25 4.90
N GLN A 61 -7.27 8.68 5.56
CA GLN A 61 -8.57 8.00 5.44
C GLN A 61 -9.05 7.98 3.97
N LYS A 62 -9.01 9.14 3.31
CA LYS A 62 -9.33 9.25 1.87
C LYS A 62 -8.41 8.41 0.99
N GLY A 63 -7.11 8.37 1.31
CA GLY A 63 -6.14 7.53 0.60
C GLY A 63 -6.47 6.04 0.73
N ILE A 64 -6.85 5.58 1.92
CA ILE A 64 -7.29 4.18 2.15
C ILE A 64 -8.54 3.86 1.35
N GLU A 65 -9.55 4.74 1.37
CA GLU A 65 -10.78 4.57 0.60
C GLU A 65 -10.49 4.48 -0.91
N HIS A 66 -9.60 5.35 -1.40
CA HIS A 66 -9.20 5.35 -2.80
C HIS A 66 -8.49 4.03 -3.18
N ILE A 67 -7.52 3.58 -2.37
CA ILE A 67 -6.81 2.31 -2.62
C ILE A 67 -7.79 1.13 -2.64
N ARG A 68 -8.75 1.08 -1.71
CA ARG A 68 -9.79 0.04 -1.70
C ARG A 68 -10.64 0.08 -2.96
N SER A 69 -11.07 1.26 -3.38
CA SER A 69 -11.86 1.42 -4.60
C SER A 69 -11.09 0.95 -5.85
N VAL A 70 -9.80 1.27 -5.96
CA VAL A 70 -8.96 0.80 -7.07
C VAL A 70 -8.80 -0.73 -7.01
N ALA A 71 -8.56 -1.30 -5.83
CA ALA A 71 -8.47 -2.75 -5.66
C ALA A 71 -9.76 -3.47 -6.05
N GLU A 72 -10.92 -2.94 -5.67
CA GLU A 72 -12.24 -3.46 -6.06
C GLU A 72 -12.44 -3.40 -7.58
N GLN A 73 -12.07 -2.29 -8.22
CA GLN A 73 -12.15 -2.15 -9.67
C GLN A 73 -11.28 -3.17 -10.41
N ILE A 74 -10.04 -3.38 -9.94
CA ILE A 74 -9.13 -4.39 -10.47
C ILE A 74 -9.75 -5.79 -10.31
N ALA A 75 -10.25 -6.13 -9.12
CA ALA A 75 -10.82 -7.45 -8.85
C ALA A 75 -12.08 -7.73 -9.68
N LEU A 76 -12.95 -6.73 -9.85
CA LEU A 76 -14.13 -6.82 -10.72
C LEU A 76 -13.73 -7.07 -12.18
N LEU A 77 -12.66 -6.44 -12.65
CA LEU A 77 -12.14 -6.67 -14.00
C LEU A 77 -11.54 -8.08 -14.14
N GLN A 78 -10.76 -8.52 -13.15
CA GLN A 78 -10.21 -9.87 -13.10
C GLN A 78 -11.31 -10.95 -13.19
N ARG A 79 -12.40 -10.79 -12.44
CA ARG A 79 -13.57 -11.68 -12.53
C ARG A 79 -14.23 -11.65 -13.91
N LYS A 80 -14.41 -10.47 -14.51
CA LYS A 80 -14.94 -10.35 -15.88
C LYS A 80 -14.07 -11.07 -16.92
N CYS A 81 -12.77 -11.19 -16.65
CA CYS A 81 -11.82 -11.94 -17.47
C CYS A 81 -11.75 -13.44 -17.13
N GLY A 82 -12.57 -13.94 -16.21
CA GLY A 82 -12.67 -15.37 -15.88
C GLY A 82 -11.76 -15.86 -14.75
N LEU A 83 -11.09 -14.96 -14.02
CA LEU A 83 -10.34 -15.32 -12.81
C LEU A 83 -11.31 -15.66 -11.67
N GLN A 84 -10.95 -16.69 -10.89
CA GLN A 84 -11.83 -17.30 -9.88
C GLN A 84 -11.75 -16.61 -8.50
N GLU A 85 -10.77 -15.75 -8.27
CA GLU A 85 -10.63 -15.02 -7.01
C GLU A 85 -11.85 -14.12 -6.75
N SER A 86 -12.25 -14.01 -5.49
CA SER A 86 -13.34 -13.10 -5.13
C SER A 86 -12.89 -11.66 -5.03
N VAL A 87 -13.83 -10.72 -5.18
CA VAL A 87 -13.52 -9.30 -5.02
C VAL A 87 -13.06 -9.05 -3.59
N GLU A 88 -13.73 -9.70 -2.65
CA GLU A 88 -13.45 -9.68 -1.24
C GLU A 88 -12.03 -10.20 -0.95
N ASP A 89 -11.67 -11.38 -1.47
CA ASP A 89 -10.34 -11.97 -1.27
C ASP A 89 -9.22 -11.09 -1.82
N PHE A 90 -9.41 -10.52 -3.03
CA PHE A 90 -8.42 -9.64 -3.64
C PHE A 90 -8.21 -8.35 -2.82
N VAL A 91 -9.30 -7.70 -2.39
CA VAL A 91 -9.23 -6.49 -1.56
C VAL A 91 -8.64 -6.80 -0.19
N GLU A 92 -8.93 -7.98 0.36
CA GLU A 92 -8.37 -8.42 1.64
C GLU A 92 -6.85 -8.62 1.59
N GLN A 93 -6.20 -8.71 0.43
CA GLN A 93 -4.74 -8.77 0.37
C GLN A 93 -4.07 -7.52 0.95
N TYR A 94 -4.75 -6.38 0.95
CA TYR A 94 -4.22 -5.10 1.42
C TYR A 94 -4.59 -4.82 2.89
N LYS A 95 -3.58 -4.76 3.76
CA LYS A 95 -3.79 -4.62 5.23
C LYS A 95 -3.41 -3.25 5.74
N PHE A 96 -4.41 -2.46 6.13
CA PHE A 96 -4.21 -1.08 6.59
C PHE A 96 -3.85 -0.93 8.08
N GLY A 97 -3.58 -2.04 8.78
CA GLY A 97 -3.42 -2.07 10.23
C GLY A 97 -2.17 -1.35 10.77
N LEU A 98 -1.18 -1.06 9.92
CA LEU A 98 0.04 -0.35 10.31
C LEU A 98 0.14 1.05 9.72
N VAL A 99 -0.92 1.57 9.09
CA VAL A 99 -0.89 2.89 8.42
C VAL A 99 -0.54 4.00 9.41
N GLU A 100 -1.14 4.02 10.60
CA GLU A 100 -0.84 5.03 11.64
C GLU A 100 0.60 4.89 12.15
N VAL A 101 1.02 3.66 12.47
CA VAL A 101 2.37 3.35 12.97
C VAL A 101 3.44 3.82 12.00
N VAL A 102 3.27 3.55 10.71
CA VAL A 102 4.21 3.96 9.65
C VAL A 102 4.15 5.48 9.44
N TYR A 103 2.98 6.09 9.50
CA TYR A 103 2.83 7.54 9.38
C TYR A 103 3.58 8.29 10.49
N GLU A 104 3.38 7.91 11.76
CA GLU A 104 4.06 8.56 12.88
C GLU A 104 5.56 8.25 12.90
N TRP A 105 5.96 7.03 12.51
CA TRP A 105 7.38 6.70 12.34
C TRP A 105 8.05 7.58 11.29
N ALA A 106 7.41 7.76 10.13
CA ALA A 106 7.94 8.60 9.05
C ALA A 106 8.04 10.08 9.44
N ARG A 107 7.22 10.52 10.40
CA ARG A 107 7.29 11.87 11.01
C ARG A 107 8.35 12.00 12.11
N GLY A 108 9.10 10.94 12.38
CA GLY A 108 10.20 10.93 13.33
C GLY A 108 9.81 10.54 14.77
N MET A 109 8.62 10.01 14.99
CA MET A 109 8.24 9.48 16.31
C MET A 109 9.17 8.31 16.70
N PRO A 110 9.72 8.28 17.93
CA PRO A 110 10.60 7.20 18.37
C PRO A 110 9.93 5.83 18.29
N PHE A 111 10.72 4.78 18.00
CA PHE A 111 10.19 3.42 17.85
C PHE A 111 9.41 2.93 19.10
N ALA A 112 9.87 3.30 20.30
CA ALA A 112 9.21 2.94 21.54
C ALA A 112 7.82 3.58 21.72
N GLU A 113 7.55 4.69 21.04
CA GLU A 113 6.25 5.37 21.08
C GLU A 113 5.30 4.79 20.02
N ILE A 114 5.77 4.60 18.78
CA ILE A 114 4.93 3.98 17.72
C ILE A 114 4.54 2.54 18.07
N ALA A 115 5.39 1.79 18.78
CA ALA A 115 5.08 0.43 19.23
C ALA A 115 3.91 0.39 20.22
N ARG A 116 3.54 1.52 20.85
CA ARG A 116 2.39 1.64 21.74
C ARG A 116 1.09 1.99 21.02
N LEU A 117 1.16 2.35 19.73
CA LEU A 117 -0.01 2.71 18.92
C LEU A 117 -0.76 1.47 18.41
N THR A 118 -0.20 0.26 18.58
CA THR A 118 -0.76 -0.97 18.02
C THR A 118 -0.52 -2.15 18.96
N ASP A 119 -1.32 -3.21 18.79
CA ASP A 119 -1.14 -4.52 19.42
C ASP A 119 -0.19 -5.44 18.62
N VAL A 120 0.32 -4.96 17.48
CA VAL A 120 1.23 -5.71 16.61
C VAL A 120 2.64 -5.79 17.23
N GLN A 121 3.24 -6.99 17.21
CA GLN A 121 4.59 -7.22 17.71
C GLN A 121 5.64 -6.37 16.97
N GLU A 122 6.61 -5.85 17.72
CA GLU A 122 7.66 -4.94 17.24
C GLU A 122 8.46 -5.53 16.07
N GLY A 123 8.75 -6.83 16.11
CA GLY A 123 9.46 -7.52 15.02
C GLY A 123 8.69 -7.50 13.70
N ILE A 124 7.36 -7.47 13.74
CA ILE A 124 6.50 -7.35 12.56
C ILE A 124 6.54 -5.91 12.04
N ILE A 125 6.51 -4.91 12.93
CA ILE A 125 6.64 -3.49 12.58
C ILE A 125 7.97 -3.25 11.85
N VAL A 126 9.08 -3.72 12.40
CA VAL A 126 10.42 -3.60 11.79
C VAL A 126 10.45 -4.25 10.40
N ARG A 127 9.90 -5.46 10.27
CA ARG A 127 9.83 -6.16 8.97
C ARG A 127 8.98 -5.39 7.96
N CYS A 128 7.85 -4.82 8.39
CA CYS A 128 6.98 -4.00 7.55
C CYS A 128 7.76 -2.80 6.98
N ILE A 129 8.47 -2.06 7.84
CA ILE A 129 9.29 -0.90 7.43
C ILE A 129 10.41 -1.31 6.47
N GLN A 130 11.09 -2.43 6.71
CA GLN A 130 12.14 -2.92 5.81
C GLN A 130 11.61 -3.29 4.42
N ARG A 131 10.49 -4.00 4.35
CA ARG A 131 9.84 -4.35 3.07
C ARG A 131 9.30 -3.11 2.35
N LEU A 132 8.83 -2.13 3.10
CA LEU A 132 8.36 -0.87 2.55
C LEU A 132 9.49 -0.09 1.85
N ASP A 133 10.72 -0.10 2.37
CA ASP A 133 11.88 0.49 1.67
C ASP A 133 12.11 -0.15 0.30
N GLU A 134 11.98 -1.48 0.20
CA GLU A 134 12.07 -2.20 -1.07
C GLU A 134 10.97 -1.75 -2.05
N THR A 135 9.70 -1.72 -1.61
CA THR A 135 8.57 -1.24 -2.42
C THR A 135 8.78 0.21 -2.88
N CYS A 136 9.25 1.10 -2.01
CA CYS A 136 9.54 2.49 -2.38
C CYS A 136 10.63 2.60 -3.45
N ARG A 137 11.65 1.73 -3.42
CA ARG A 137 12.68 1.68 -4.46
C ARG A 137 12.10 1.20 -5.79
N GLU A 138 11.30 0.14 -5.79
CA GLU A 138 10.60 -0.37 -6.99
C GLU A 138 9.73 0.72 -7.63
N MET A 139 8.91 1.40 -6.82
CA MET A 139 8.04 2.48 -7.33
C MET A 139 8.85 3.65 -7.89
N ARG A 140 9.99 4.00 -7.29
CA ARG A 140 10.88 5.04 -7.81
C ARG A 140 11.44 4.66 -9.18
N TYR A 141 11.77 3.40 -9.40
CA TYR A 141 12.21 2.94 -10.73
C TYR A 141 11.06 2.94 -11.72
N ALA A 142 9.88 2.46 -11.31
CA ALA A 142 8.68 2.41 -12.15
C ALA A 142 8.24 3.80 -12.62
N ALA A 143 8.33 4.82 -11.76
CA ALA A 143 7.99 6.21 -12.07
C ALA A 143 8.98 6.92 -13.02
N ARG A 144 10.12 6.30 -13.34
CA ARG A 144 11.14 6.85 -14.26
C ARG A 144 11.02 6.30 -15.69
N VAL A 145 10.17 5.29 -15.89
CA VAL A 145 9.90 4.64 -17.18
C VAL A 145 8.93 5.49 -17.99
#